data_AF-A0A7V9GAF3-F1
#
_entry.id   AF-A0A7V9GAF3-F1
#
_cell.length_a   1.000
_cell.length_b   1.000
_cell.length_c   1.000
_cell.angle_alpha   90.00
_cell.angle_beta   90.00
_cell.angle_gamma   90.00
#
_symmetry.space_group_name_H-M   'P 1'
#
loop_
_entity.id
_entity.type
_entity.pdbx_description
1 polymer ?
#
loop_
_entity_poly.entity_id
_entity_poly.type
_entity_poly.pdbx_seq_one_letter_code
_entity_poly.pdbx_strand_id
1 'polypeptide(L)'
;MKEWQTILETYRRIENDSRQAILATVVDVKGSSYRLPGARMLIDENGRSVGTVSGGCLEADVLEHAERVLKTNAPTIITYDTTKSDDSIFGLGMGCRGVIRVLLEPARDNRLFEFWRECFEQRRRDFR
;
A
#
# COMPACT_ATOMS: atom_id res chain seq x y z
N MET A 1 1.32 10.06 12.07
CA MET A 1 0.19 9.27 12.61
C MET A 1 -1.16 9.52 11.91
N LYS A 2 -1.27 10.40 10.90
CA LYS A 2 -2.55 10.68 10.20
C LYS A 2 -2.83 9.77 8.98
N GLU A 3 -1.79 9.18 8.40
CA GLU A 3 -1.90 8.44 7.12
C GLU A 3 -2.92 7.30 7.16
N TRP A 4 -2.92 6.48 8.23
CA TRP A 4 -3.87 5.39 8.38
C TRP A 4 -5.32 5.88 8.57
N GLN A 5 -5.52 7.07 9.17
CA GLN A 5 -6.85 7.69 9.28
C GLN A 5 -7.36 8.06 7.89
N THR A 6 -6.50 8.67 7.07
CA THR A 6 -6.84 9.02 5.69
C THR A 6 -7.13 7.77 4.86
N ILE A 7 -6.37 6.70 5.04
CA ILE A 7 -6.63 5.41 4.38
C ILE A 7 -8.01 4.86 4.77
N LEU A 8 -8.35 4.83 6.06
CA LEU A 8 -9.66 4.35 6.51
C LEU A 8 -10.82 5.23 6.03
N GLU A 9 -10.66 6.54 6.07
CA GLU A 9 -11.68 7.49 5.60
C GLU A 9 -11.90 7.35 4.09
N THR A 10 -10.83 7.21 3.31
CA THR A 10 -10.92 6.98 1.86
C THR A 10 -11.53 5.62 1.55
N TYR A 11 -11.13 4.56 2.26
CA TYR A 11 -11.72 3.23 2.12
C TYR A 11 -13.23 3.26 2.33
N ARG A 12 -13.71 3.90 3.42
CA ARG A 12 -15.15 4.07 3.68
C ARG A 12 -15.88 4.79 2.55
N ARG A 13 -15.27 5.82 1.95
CA ARG A 13 -15.87 6.54 0.81
C ARG A 13 -15.98 5.64 -0.41
N ILE A 14 -14.93 4.87 -0.70
CA ILE A 14 -14.90 3.92 -1.80
C ILE A 14 -15.98 2.84 -1.61
N GLU A 15 -16.10 2.26 -0.41
CA GLU A 15 -17.15 1.30 -0.09
C GLU A 15 -18.56 1.88 -0.26
N ASN A 16 -18.81 3.09 0.26
CA ASN A 16 -20.12 3.75 0.13
C ASN A 16 -20.50 4.01 -1.33
N ASP A 17 -19.51 4.29 -2.18
CA ASP A 17 -19.71 4.48 -3.61
C ASP A 17 -19.79 3.16 -4.39
N SER A 18 -19.70 2.00 -3.72
CA SER A 18 -19.64 0.66 -4.33
C SER A 18 -18.49 0.50 -5.33
N ARG A 19 -17.38 1.22 -5.11
CA ARG A 19 -16.19 1.20 -5.96
C ARG A 19 -15.17 0.19 -5.46
N GLN A 20 -14.31 -0.30 -6.34
CA GLN A 20 -13.24 -1.23 -5.99
C GLN A 20 -11.96 -0.48 -5.60
N ALA A 21 -11.15 -1.13 -4.78
CA ALA A 21 -9.83 -0.67 -4.42
C ALA A 21 -8.87 -1.82 -4.13
N ILE A 22 -7.58 -1.54 -4.27
CA ILE A 22 -6.46 -2.40 -3.91
C ILE A 22 -5.72 -1.78 -2.73
N LEU A 23 -5.37 -2.60 -1.75
CA LEU A 23 -4.45 -2.23 -0.69
C LEU A 23 -3.06 -2.76 -1.05
N ALA A 24 -2.11 -1.85 -1.22
CA ALA A 24 -0.69 -2.17 -1.32
C ALA A 24 -0.05 -2.05 0.07
N THR A 25 0.63 -3.10 0.52
CA THR A 25 1.30 -3.15 1.83
C THR A 25 2.74 -3.61 1.67
N VAL A 26 3.69 -2.86 2.23
CA VAL A 26 5.07 -3.35 2.38
C VAL A 26 5.05 -4.47 3.42
N VAL A 27 5.37 -5.69 3.01
CA VAL A 27 5.30 -6.89 3.87
C VAL A 27 6.66 -7.40 4.31
N ASP A 28 7.72 -7.09 3.55
CA ASP A 28 9.08 -7.51 3.87
C ASP A 28 10.08 -6.50 3.29
N VAL A 29 11.16 -6.25 4.03
CA VAL A 29 12.29 -5.42 3.61
C VAL A 29 13.57 -6.10 4.06
N LYS A 30 14.49 -6.31 3.12
CA LYS A 30 15.87 -6.72 3.40
C LYS A 30 16.83 -5.61 3.02
N GLY A 31 17.66 -5.16 3.94
CA GLY A 31 18.54 -4.01 3.73
C GLY A 31 17.83 -2.69 4.02
N SER A 32 18.13 -1.65 3.23
CA SER A 32 17.63 -0.30 3.46
C SER A 32 16.47 0.06 2.53
N SER A 33 15.42 0.63 3.11
CA SER A 33 14.24 1.18 2.42
C SER A 33 13.73 2.42 3.15
N TYR A 34 13.18 3.39 2.42
CA TYR A 34 12.57 4.59 2.99
C TYR A 34 11.32 4.28 3.82
N ARG A 35 10.56 3.26 3.39
CA ARG A 35 9.36 2.77 4.09
C ARG A 35 9.61 1.35 4.60
N LEU A 36 9.12 1.10 5.80
CA LEU A 36 9.29 -0.17 6.50
C LEU A 36 8.04 -1.05 6.35
N PRO A 37 8.13 -2.34 6.70
CA PRO A 37 6.96 -3.21 6.75
C PRO A 37 5.80 -2.59 7.53
N GLY A 38 4.60 -2.70 6.97
CA GLY A 38 3.39 -2.06 7.46
C GLY A 38 3.11 -0.66 6.87
N ALA A 39 4.00 -0.11 6.04
CA ALA A 39 3.69 1.02 5.17
C ALA A 39 2.64 0.61 4.12
N ARG A 40 1.67 1.50 3.86
CA ARG A 40 0.50 1.16 3.04
C ARG A 40 0.11 2.28 2.09
N MET A 41 -0.49 1.86 0.99
CA MET A 41 -1.08 2.71 -0.04
C MET A 41 -2.39 2.08 -0.49
N LEU A 42 -3.49 2.81 -0.35
CA LEU A 42 -4.80 2.43 -0.88
C LEU A 42 -4.97 3.04 -2.26
N ILE A 43 -5.37 2.22 -3.24
CA ILE A 43 -5.49 2.60 -4.65
C ILE A 43 -6.94 2.32 -5.07
N ASP A 44 -7.67 3.32 -5.53
CA ASP A 44 -9.02 3.15 -6.06
C ASP A 44 -9.01 2.68 -7.53
N GLU A 45 -10.14 2.19 -8.00
CA GLU A 45 -10.31 1.73 -9.39
C GLU A 45 -10.09 2.81 -10.48
N ASN A 46 -10.04 4.09 -10.09
CA ASN A 46 -9.74 5.21 -10.99
C ASN A 46 -8.25 5.61 -10.94
N GLY A 47 -7.41 4.84 -10.26
CA GLY A 47 -5.98 5.09 -10.12
C GLY A 47 -5.64 6.19 -9.11
N ARG A 48 -6.60 6.70 -8.32
CA ARG A 48 -6.32 7.64 -7.23
C ARG A 48 -5.82 6.86 -6.02
N SER A 49 -4.83 7.42 -5.33
CA SER A 49 -4.21 6.74 -4.19
C SER A 49 -4.01 7.60 -2.95
N VAL A 50 -4.00 6.97 -1.78
CA VAL A 50 -3.68 7.57 -0.49
C VAL A 50 -2.67 6.70 0.25
N GLY A 51 -1.63 7.32 0.81
CA GLY A 51 -0.51 6.61 1.43
C GLY A 51 0.60 6.32 0.43
N THR A 52 1.71 5.76 0.90
CA THR A 52 2.90 5.46 0.10
C THR A 52 3.61 4.21 0.59
N VAL A 53 4.25 3.49 -0.35
CA VAL A 53 5.01 2.26 -0.08
C VAL A 53 6.51 2.42 -0.24
N SER A 54 6.99 3.46 -0.94
CA SER A 54 8.41 3.81 -0.97
C SER A 54 8.69 5.29 -0.82
N GLY A 55 7.68 6.16 -0.97
CA GLY A 55 7.83 7.61 -0.85
C GLY A 55 8.06 8.32 -2.19
N GLY A 56 7.87 7.64 -3.33
CA GLY A 56 7.74 8.29 -4.64
C GLY A 56 8.19 7.43 -5.82
N CYS A 57 9.22 6.61 -5.67
CA CYS A 57 9.85 5.93 -6.80
C CYS A 57 9.15 4.65 -7.26
N LEU A 58 8.41 3.95 -6.39
CA LEU A 58 7.79 2.67 -6.71
C LEU A 58 6.29 2.81 -7.02
N GLU A 59 5.69 3.93 -6.64
CA GLU A 59 4.24 4.14 -6.66
C GLU A 59 3.64 4.02 -8.05
N ALA A 60 4.32 4.50 -9.09
CA ALA A 60 3.82 4.40 -10.47
C ALA A 60 3.69 2.94 -10.94
N ASP A 61 4.69 2.11 -10.65
CA ASP A 61 4.69 0.68 -10.99
C ASP A 61 3.67 -0.09 -10.15
N VAL A 62 3.57 0.23 -8.86
CA VAL A 62 2.55 -0.35 -7.97
C VAL A 62 1.13 -0.05 -8.48
N LEU A 63 0.87 1.15 -9.02
CA LEU A 63 -0.42 1.49 -9.63
C LEU A 63 -0.73 0.60 -10.84
N GLU A 64 0.25 0.36 -11.72
CA GLU A 64 0.09 -0.52 -12.89
C GLU A 64 -0.23 -1.96 -12.48
N HIS A 65 0.47 -2.48 -11.48
CA HIS A 65 0.18 -3.80 -10.94
C HIS A 65 -1.15 -3.86 -10.20
N ALA A 66 -1.56 -2.79 -9.52
CA ALA A 66 -2.87 -2.71 -8.87
C ALA A 66 -4.01 -2.84 -9.87
N GLU A 67 -3.90 -2.22 -11.04
CA GLU A 67 -4.90 -2.38 -12.11
C GLU A 67 -5.07 -3.84 -12.53
N ARG A 68 -3.97 -4.61 -12.59
CA ARG A 68 -4.00 -6.06 -12.89
C ARG A 68 -4.67 -6.86 -11.77
N VAL A 69 -4.34 -6.57 -10.52
CA VAL A 69 -4.97 -7.24 -9.36
C VAL A 69 -6.46 -6.92 -9.30
N LEU A 70 -6.86 -5.70 -9.65
CA LEU A 70 -8.27 -5.30 -9.68
C LEU A 70 -9.06 -6.09 -10.74
N LYS A 71 -8.48 -6.30 -11.92
CA LYS A 71 -9.11 -7.09 -13.00
C LYS A 71 -9.18 -8.59 -12.68
N THR A 72 -8.15 -9.13 -12.05
CA THR A 72 -8.02 -10.58 -11.79
C THR A 72 -8.62 -11.01 -10.45
N ASN A 73 -8.83 -10.05 -9.54
CA ASN A 73 -9.19 -10.28 -8.14
C ASN A 73 -8.24 -11.25 -7.41
N ALA A 74 -6.98 -11.32 -7.84
CA ALA A 74 -5.98 -12.26 -7.34
C ALA A 74 -4.85 -11.51 -6.60
N PRO A 75 -4.70 -11.68 -5.28
CA PRO A 75 -3.62 -11.06 -4.53
C PRO A 75 -2.25 -11.45 -5.09
N THR A 76 -1.33 -10.48 -5.16
CA THR A 76 -0.01 -10.66 -5.76
C THR A 76 1.07 -9.98 -4.92
N ILE A 77 2.26 -10.58 -4.82
CA ILE A 77 3.44 -9.95 -4.22
C ILE A 77 4.39 -9.51 -5.32
N ILE A 78 4.76 -8.24 -5.30
CA ILE A 78 5.80 -7.67 -6.18
C ILE A 78 7.10 -7.56 -5.36
N THR A 79 8.22 -7.93 -5.97
CA THR A 79 9.55 -7.80 -5.36
C THR A 79 10.38 -6.78 -6.13
N TYR A 80 10.79 -5.73 -5.44
CA TYR A 80 11.69 -4.71 -5.94
C TYR A 80 13.08 -4.93 -5.36
N ASP A 81 14.07 -5.15 -6.21
CA ASP A 81 15.48 -5.29 -5.83
C ASP A 81 16.26 -4.04 -6.26
N THR A 82 16.57 -3.17 -5.30
CA THR A 82 17.34 -1.93 -5.52
C THR A 82 18.83 -2.11 -5.26
N THR A 83 19.29 -3.34 -5.00
CA THR A 83 20.70 -3.64 -4.75
C THR A 83 21.52 -3.73 -6.02
N LYS A 84 20.86 -4.03 -7.15
CA LYS A 84 21.48 -4.17 -8.47
C LYS A 84 21.49 -2.82 -9.18
N SER A 85 22.68 -2.29 -9.41
CA SER A 85 22.91 -0.93 -9.90
C SER A 85 22.79 -0.76 -11.42
N ASP A 86 22.52 -1.81 -12.20
CA ASP A 86 22.81 -1.75 -13.65
C ASP A 86 21.67 -1.97 -14.65
N ASP A 87 20.46 -2.44 -14.29
CA ASP A 87 19.54 -2.91 -15.36
C ASP A 87 18.04 -2.69 -15.15
N SER A 88 17.61 -1.69 -14.38
CA SER A 88 16.18 -1.39 -14.31
C SER A 88 15.95 0.08 -14.08
N ILE A 89 14.85 0.58 -14.65
CA ILE A 89 14.27 1.95 -14.62
C ILE A 89 14.32 2.65 -13.23
N PHE A 90 14.61 1.87 -12.19
CA PHE A 90 14.78 2.17 -10.79
C PHE A 90 16.22 2.58 -10.36
N GLY A 91 17.23 2.46 -11.24
CA GLY A 91 18.66 2.67 -10.89
C GLY A 91 19.12 4.13 -10.73
N LEU A 92 18.31 5.11 -11.13
CA LEU A 92 18.68 6.53 -11.05
C LEU A 92 18.22 7.14 -9.72
N GLY A 93 19.12 7.16 -8.72
CA GLY A 93 19.01 8.03 -7.56
C GLY A 93 18.53 7.41 -6.25
N MET A 94 18.46 6.07 -6.15
CA MET A 94 18.04 5.42 -4.91
C MET A 94 19.14 5.42 -3.85
N GLY A 95 19.04 6.33 -2.87
CA GLY A 95 19.78 6.22 -1.62
C GLY A 95 19.43 4.97 -0.79
N CYS A 96 18.38 4.22 -1.18
CA CYS A 96 17.97 2.96 -0.57
C CYS A 96 18.62 1.77 -1.30
N ARG A 97 19.30 0.89 -0.55
CA ARG A 97 19.89 -0.36 -1.06
C ARG A 97 19.24 -1.54 -0.34
N GLY A 98 18.23 -2.14 -0.96
CA GLY A 98 17.49 -3.23 -0.34
C GLY A 98 16.56 -3.96 -1.30
N VAL A 99 15.94 -5.02 -0.78
CA VAL A 99 14.89 -5.78 -1.45
C VAL A 99 13.59 -5.52 -0.70
N ILE A 100 12.58 -5.02 -1.40
CA ILE A 100 11.28 -4.63 -0.85
C ILE A 100 10.23 -5.56 -1.45
N ARG A 101 9.36 -6.13 -0.62
CA ARG A 101 8.20 -6.89 -1.09
C ARG A 101 6.92 -6.16 -0.73
N VAL A 102 6.09 -5.95 -1.74
CA VAL A 102 4.80 -5.27 -1.62
C VAL A 102 3.70 -6.26 -1.98
N LEU A 103 2.82 -6.54 -1.02
CA LEU A 103 1.59 -7.29 -1.25
C LEU A 103 0.52 -6.35 -1.78
N LEU A 104 -0.09 -6.72 -2.90
CA LEU A 104 -1.27 -6.07 -3.46
C LEU A 104 -2.45 -7.02 -3.28
N GLU A 105 -3.49 -6.57 -2.61
CA GLU A 105 -4.68 -7.36 -2.33
C GLU A 105 -5.94 -6.53 -2.55
N PRO A 106 -7.04 -7.13 -3.07
CA PRO A 106 -8.33 -6.47 -3.09
C PRO A 106 -8.73 -5.99 -1.69
N ALA A 107 -9.16 -4.74 -1.58
CA ALA A 107 -9.56 -4.13 -0.31
C ALA A 107 -10.97 -4.56 0.12
N ARG A 108 -11.79 -5.09 -0.81
CA ARG A 108 -13.14 -5.56 -0.54
C ARG A 108 -13.13 -6.72 0.44
N ASP A 109 -14.05 -6.70 1.41
CA ASP A 109 -14.21 -7.75 2.43
C ASP A 109 -12.92 -8.02 3.24
N ASN A 110 -12.00 -7.04 3.27
CA ASN A 110 -10.72 -7.19 3.94
C ASN A 110 -10.88 -6.85 5.44
N ARG A 111 -10.87 -7.91 6.27
CA ARG A 111 -11.01 -7.84 7.73
C ARG A 111 -10.02 -6.90 8.42
N LEU A 112 -8.91 -6.56 7.76
CA LEU A 112 -7.92 -5.62 8.28
C LEU A 112 -8.51 -4.23 8.51
N PHE A 113 -9.37 -3.74 7.61
CA PHE A 113 -10.02 -2.43 7.76
C PHE A 113 -11.02 -2.42 8.93
N GLU A 114 -11.74 -3.51 9.13
CA GLU A 114 -12.64 -3.68 10.27
C GLU A 114 -11.85 -3.65 11.58
N PHE A 115 -10.78 -4.44 11.66
CA PHE A 115 -9.90 -4.49 12.82
C PHE A 115 -9.28 -3.12 13.14
N TRP A 116 -8.80 -2.39 12.14
CA TRP A 116 -8.25 -1.04 12.37
C TRP A 116 -9.29 -0.04 12.85
N ARG A 117 -10.50 -0.12 12.30
CA ARG A 117 -11.63 0.70 12.76
C ARG A 117 -11.91 0.44 14.24
N GLU A 118 -12.04 -0.81 14.63
CA GLU A 118 -12.26 -1.21 16.03
C GLU A 118 -11.14 -0.72 16.95
N CYS A 119 -9.89 -0.97 16.57
CA CYS A 119 -8.71 -0.50 17.32
C CYS A 119 -8.71 1.02 17.51
N PHE A 120 -9.11 1.77 16.48
CA PHE A 120 -9.16 3.22 16.58
C PHE A 120 -10.30 3.70 17.49
N GLU A 121 -11.48 3.12 17.35
CA GLU A 121 -12.64 3.47 18.17
C GLU A 121 -12.38 3.18 19.65
N GLN A 122 -11.73 2.05 19.94
CA GLN A 122 -11.29 1.71 21.29
C GLN A 122 -10.28 2.74 21.83
N ARG A 123 -9.24 3.07 21.05
CA ARG A 123 -8.26 4.10 21.45
C ARG A 123 -8.92 5.47 21.68
N ARG A 124 -9.95 5.83 20.94
CA ARG A 124 -10.67 7.10 21.20
C ARG A 124 -11.48 7.08 22.50
N ARG A 125 -11.92 5.90 22.96
CA ARG A 125 -12.63 5.73 24.24
C ARG A 125 -11.65 5.76 25.42
N ASP A 126 -10.52 5.08 25.30
CA ASP A 126 -9.54 4.95 26.39
C ASP A 126 -8.81 6.27 26.73
N PHE A 127 -8.81 7.23 25.81
CA PHE A 127 -8.17 8.55 25.96
C PHE A 127 -9.17 9.71 25.95
N ARG A 128 -10.44 9.44 26.24
CA ARG A 128 -11.47 10.44 26.57
C ARG A 128 -11.69 10.49 28.07
#